data_AF-A0A1V5XJF8-F1
#
_entry.id   AF-A0A1V5XJF8-F1
#
_cell.length_a   1.000
_cell.length_b   1.000
_cell.length_c   1.000
_cell.angle_alpha   90.00
_cell.angle_beta   90.00
_cell.angle_gamma   90.00
#
_symmetry.space_group_name_H-M   'P 1'
#
loop_
_entity.id
_entity.type
_entity.pdbx_description
1 polymer ?
#
loop_
_entity_poly.entity_id
_entity_poly.type
_entity_poly.pdbx_seq_one_letter_code
_entity_poly.pdbx_strand_id
1 'polypeptide(L)'
;MILMGCGADPCGSADECKKWGQCTLSHGVCVAAQDSDCESSQVCKQHGACVSIDGVCEARKDYDCKLTDACRLHGKCEARDGVCVATSNRVCREKLACAEQGLCIAGEGGVCVAASDMDCARANICKNEGKCSAKEGKCVAVFDDDCRRSPLCRESGKCAAGDYGRCVASSTMDCRASEICRKRGLCTESHGTCEAQDNDCKDTAICKQRGMCTAVHGSCRINSDEDCAEAVSCRSKGLCSERGGRCMAGSDGDCRKSLLCEKNGWCRAEKGRCVR
;
A
#
# COMPACT_ATOMS: atom_id res chain seq x y z
N MET A 1 36.48 53.43 -17.93
CA MET A 1 36.70 52.24 -17.09
C MET A 1 35.45 51.98 -16.29
N ILE A 2 34.58 51.10 -16.79
CA ILE A 2 33.40 50.65 -16.04
C ILE A 2 33.82 49.33 -15.38
N LEU A 3 34.06 49.38 -14.08
CA LEU A 3 34.17 48.19 -13.23
C LEU A 3 32.76 47.58 -13.13
N MET A 4 32.43 46.66 -14.03
CA MET A 4 31.27 45.79 -13.86
C MET A 4 31.65 44.70 -12.87
N GLY A 5 31.01 44.72 -11.70
CA GLY A 5 31.17 43.72 -10.67
C GLY A 5 30.85 42.32 -11.20
N CYS A 6 31.67 41.35 -10.79
CA CYS A 6 31.41 39.93 -10.96
C CYS A 6 30.04 39.61 -10.34
N GLY A 7 29.02 39.47 -11.19
CA GLY A 7 27.70 38.98 -10.78
C GLY A 7 27.85 37.59 -10.19
N ALA A 8 27.11 37.32 -9.10
CA ALA A 8 27.10 36.05 -8.39
C ALA A 8 26.98 34.87 -9.36
N ASP A 9 27.77 33.81 -9.13
CA ASP A 9 27.67 32.56 -9.90
C ASP A 9 26.21 32.07 -9.86
N PRO A 10 25.47 32.10 -10.98
CA PRO A 10 24.06 31.72 -11.00
C PRO A 10 23.86 30.23 -10.69
N CYS A 11 24.90 29.41 -10.85
CA CYS A 11 24.83 27.97 -10.68
C CYS A 11 24.73 27.56 -9.21
N GLY A 12 25.46 28.22 -8.30
CA GLY A 12 25.54 27.81 -6.90
C GLY A 12 24.21 27.88 -6.13
N SER A 13 23.27 28.72 -6.57
CA SER A 13 21.92 28.82 -6.00
C SER A 13 20.85 28.06 -6.79
N ALA A 14 21.19 27.53 -7.96
CA ALA A 14 20.26 26.87 -8.86
C ALA A 14 19.75 25.53 -8.29
N ASP A 15 18.57 25.11 -8.71
CA ASP A 15 18.02 23.81 -8.34
C ASP A 15 18.89 22.67 -8.89
N GLU A 16 19.54 22.90 -10.02
CA GLU A 16 20.48 22.00 -10.68
C GLU A 16 21.71 21.71 -9.81
N CYS A 17 22.23 22.72 -9.10
CA CYS A 17 23.30 22.52 -8.13
C CYS A 17 22.87 21.57 -7.01
N LYS A 18 21.69 21.81 -6.40
CA LYS A 18 21.18 20.96 -5.31
C LYS A 18 20.86 19.53 -5.78
N LYS A 19 20.29 19.37 -6.97
CA LYS A 19 19.84 18.06 -7.48
C LYS A 19 20.99 17.27 -8.08
N TRP A 20 21.76 17.89 -8.95
CA TRP A 20 22.72 17.25 -9.85
C TRP A 20 24.18 17.64 -9.58
N GLY A 21 24.46 18.50 -8.60
CA GLY A 21 25.81 18.97 -8.31
C GLY A 21 26.35 19.96 -9.37
N GLN A 22 25.50 20.52 -10.22
CA GLN A 22 25.91 21.48 -11.24
C GLN A 22 26.02 22.89 -10.66
N CYS A 23 27.06 23.11 -9.84
CA CYS A 23 27.18 24.30 -8.99
C CYS A 23 28.12 25.37 -9.54
N THR A 24 28.88 25.08 -10.60
CA THR A 24 29.94 25.95 -11.10
C THR A 24 29.71 26.35 -12.56
N LEU A 25 29.80 27.65 -12.88
CA LEU A 25 29.70 28.14 -14.25
C LEU A 25 30.98 27.84 -15.05
N SER A 26 30.88 27.02 -16.09
CA SER A 26 31.98 26.71 -17.02
C SER A 26 31.50 26.80 -18.47
N HIS A 27 32.19 27.57 -19.30
CA HIS A 27 31.84 27.79 -20.72
C HIS A 27 30.37 28.17 -20.97
N GLY A 28 29.74 28.90 -20.03
CA GLY A 28 28.35 29.34 -20.15
C GLY A 28 27.30 28.31 -19.72
N VAL A 29 27.72 27.15 -19.17
CA VAL A 29 26.84 26.11 -18.62
C VAL A 29 27.20 25.78 -17.18
N CYS A 30 26.22 25.36 -16.38
CA CYS A 30 26.47 24.90 -15.01
C CYS A 30 26.94 23.44 -15.04
N VAL A 31 28.07 23.17 -14.40
CA VAL A 31 28.70 21.85 -14.34
C VAL A 31 29.06 21.49 -12.91
N ALA A 32 29.23 20.20 -12.64
CA ALA A 32 29.96 19.75 -11.46
C ALA A 32 31.45 19.91 -11.77
N ALA A 33 32.10 20.90 -11.16
CA ALA A 33 33.51 21.17 -11.46
C ALA A 33 34.46 20.36 -10.55
N GLN A 34 33.95 19.88 -9.43
CA GLN A 34 34.70 19.22 -8.37
C GLN A 34 33.79 18.27 -7.58
N ASP A 35 34.39 17.30 -6.90
CA ASP A 35 33.67 16.27 -6.13
C ASP A 35 32.73 16.89 -5.07
N SER A 36 33.12 18.01 -4.42
CA SER A 36 32.28 18.66 -3.41
C SER A 36 30.94 19.18 -3.95
N ASP A 37 30.88 19.52 -5.25
CA ASP A 37 29.63 19.90 -5.90
C ASP A 37 28.69 18.67 -5.96
N CYS A 38 29.24 17.49 -6.28
CA CYS A 38 28.52 16.23 -6.30
C CYS A 38 28.17 15.71 -4.90
N GLU A 39 29.10 15.73 -3.94
CA GLU A 39 28.91 15.21 -2.58
C GLU A 39 27.76 15.91 -1.83
N SER A 40 27.55 17.20 -2.09
CA SER A 40 26.47 17.97 -1.48
C SER A 40 25.08 17.70 -2.10
N SER A 41 25.06 17.17 -3.34
CA SER A 41 23.87 17.01 -4.17
C SER A 41 22.94 15.87 -3.74
N GLN A 42 21.70 15.90 -4.24
CA GLN A 42 20.76 14.79 -4.07
C GLN A 42 21.16 13.55 -4.88
N VAL A 43 21.77 13.72 -6.06
CA VAL A 43 22.18 12.59 -6.91
C VAL A 43 23.27 11.75 -6.24
N CYS A 44 24.19 12.35 -5.48
CA CYS A 44 25.12 11.60 -4.63
C CYS A 44 24.39 10.79 -3.54
N LYS A 45 23.48 11.44 -2.79
CA LYS A 45 22.77 10.80 -1.66
C LYS A 45 21.86 9.65 -2.10
N GLN A 46 21.20 9.80 -3.24
CA GLN A 46 20.21 8.83 -3.73
C GLN A 46 20.82 7.77 -4.65
N HIS A 47 21.83 8.14 -5.44
CA HIS A 47 22.36 7.31 -6.52
C HIS A 47 23.87 7.06 -6.43
N GLY A 48 24.57 7.55 -5.41
CA GLY A 48 25.99 7.31 -5.19
C GLY A 48 26.90 8.04 -6.19
N ALA A 49 26.33 8.96 -6.96
CA ALA A 49 27.05 9.77 -7.94
C ALA A 49 27.72 10.96 -7.25
N CYS A 50 28.84 10.70 -6.56
CA CYS A 50 29.51 11.66 -5.70
C CYS A 50 30.84 12.18 -6.27
N VAL A 51 31.25 11.72 -7.45
CA VAL A 51 32.53 12.08 -8.08
C VAL A 51 32.27 12.87 -9.35
N SER A 52 32.99 13.98 -9.52
CA SER A 52 32.89 14.86 -10.68
C SER A 52 33.76 14.33 -11.83
N ILE A 53 33.15 13.98 -12.95
CA ILE A 53 33.82 13.50 -14.16
C ILE A 53 33.25 14.27 -15.35
N ASP A 54 34.11 14.94 -16.12
CA ASP A 54 33.71 15.69 -17.33
C ASP A 54 32.52 16.65 -17.14
N GLY A 55 32.42 17.28 -15.97
CA GLY A 55 31.37 18.24 -15.65
C GLY A 55 30.07 17.64 -15.10
N VAL A 56 30.01 16.31 -14.91
CA VAL A 56 28.83 15.60 -14.40
C VAL A 56 29.17 14.73 -13.18
N CYS A 57 28.16 14.50 -12.35
CA CYS A 57 28.31 13.63 -11.18
C CYS A 57 28.09 12.17 -11.54
N GLU A 58 29.06 11.32 -11.21
CA GLU A 58 29.05 9.91 -11.52
C GLU A 58 29.47 9.05 -10.31
N ALA A 59 28.97 7.82 -10.28
CA ALA A 59 29.36 6.82 -9.29
C ALA A 59 30.67 6.17 -9.72
N ARG A 60 31.74 6.40 -8.95
CA ARG A 60 33.08 5.85 -9.23
C ARG A 60 33.63 4.98 -8.11
N LYS A 61 33.10 5.09 -6.90
CA LYS A 61 33.52 4.31 -5.74
C LYS A 61 32.35 3.48 -5.23
N ASP A 62 32.59 2.20 -4.99
CA ASP A 62 31.61 1.32 -4.34
C ASP A 62 31.18 1.85 -2.97
N TYR A 63 32.06 2.60 -2.29
CA TYR A 63 31.75 3.25 -1.02
C TYR A 63 30.53 4.16 -1.14
N ASP A 64 30.50 5.01 -2.17
CA ASP A 64 29.42 5.96 -2.41
C ASP A 64 28.11 5.21 -2.71
N CYS A 65 28.18 4.15 -3.51
CA CYS A 65 27.03 3.28 -3.77
C CYS A 65 26.51 2.60 -2.50
N LYS A 66 27.39 2.12 -1.62
CA LYS A 66 27.02 1.43 -0.38
C LYS A 66 26.26 2.30 0.62
N LEU A 67 26.40 3.62 0.53
CA LEU A 67 25.68 4.57 1.38
C LEU A 67 24.25 4.86 0.91
N THR A 68 23.88 4.42 -0.31
CA THR A 68 22.56 4.71 -0.88
C THR A 68 21.47 3.78 -0.38
N ASP A 69 20.23 4.27 -0.37
CA ASP A 69 19.05 3.42 -0.21
C ASP A 69 18.93 2.39 -1.34
N ALA A 70 19.43 2.71 -2.54
CA ALA A 70 19.45 1.78 -3.66
C ALA A 70 20.33 0.54 -3.38
N CYS A 71 21.46 0.68 -2.68
CA CYS A 71 22.24 -0.46 -2.21
C CYS A 71 21.50 -1.23 -1.10
N ARG A 72 20.98 -0.52 -0.09
CA ARG A 72 20.32 -1.12 1.08
C ARG A 72 19.08 -1.94 0.68
N LEU A 73 18.26 -1.39 -0.20
CA LEU A 73 16.98 -1.98 -0.59
C LEU A 73 17.11 -2.88 -1.81
N HIS A 74 17.90 -2.49 -2.81
CA HIS A 74 17.89 -3.11 -4.14
C HIS A 74 19.24 -3.67 -4.60
N GLY A 75 20.27 -3.67 -3.75
CA GLY A 75 21.56 -4.30 -4.04
C GLY A 75 22.46 -3.53 -5.02
N LYS A 76 22.13 -2.28 -5.35
CA LYS A 76 22.96 -1.40 -6.19
C LYS A 76 24.17 -0.84 -5.42
N CYS A 77 25.11 -1.72 -5.09
CA CYS A 77 26.18 -1.42 -4.13
C CYS A 77 27.56 -1.22 -4.78
N GLU A 78 27.69 -1.43 -6.08
CA GLU A 78 28.98 -1.36 -6.78
C GLU A 78 28.92 -0.33 -7.91
N ALA A 79 29.99 0.43 -8.10
CA ALA A 79 30.09 1.45 -9.14
C ALA A 79 30.55 0.82 -10.47
N ARG A 80 29.75 0.96 -11.52
CA ARG A 80 30.07 0.54 -12.89
C ARG A 80 29.54 1.57 -13.87
N ASP A 81 30.35 1.95 -14.85
CA ASP A 81 29.97 2.85 -15.95
C ASP A 81 29.23 4.13 -15.47
N GLY A 82 29.73 4.72 -14.38
CA GLY A 82 29.21 5.95 -13.80
C GLY A 82 27.94 5.80 -12.96
N VAL A 83 27.43 4.59 -12.74
CA VAL A 83 26.20 4.31 -11.98
C VAL A 83 26.39 3.19 -10.93
N CYS A 84 25.53 3.19 -9.92
CA CYS A 84 25.49 2.11 -8.93
C CYS A 84 24.63 0.92 -9.43
N VAL A 85 25.21 -0.27 -9.37
CA VAL A 85 24.63 -1.51 -9.91
C VAL A 85 24.77 -2.69 -8.96
N ALA A 86 23.91 -3.70 -9.16
CA ALA A 86 24.07 -5.03 -8.61
C ALA A 86 24.83 -5.89 -9.64
N THR A 87 26.03 -6.35 -9.29
CA THR A 87 26.94 -7.07 -10.22
C THR A 87 26.95 -8.58 -10.01
N SER A 88 26.36 -9.06 -8.91
CA SER A 88 26.38 -10.48 -8.58
C SER A 88 25.14 -10.93 -7.83
N ASN A 89 24.81 -12.21 -8.00
CA ASN A 89 23.72 -12.85 -7.27
C ASN A 89 23.95 -12.83 -5.75
N ARG A 90 25.21 -12.84 -5.31
CA ARG A 90 25.53 -12.73 -3.87
C ARG A 90 25.04 -11.39 -3.32
N VAL A 91 25.36 -10.30 -4.01
CA VAL A 91 24.92 -8.96 -3.61
C VAL A 91 23.40 -8.89 -3.53
N CYS A 92 22.66 -9.46 -4.49
CA CYS A 92 21.20 -9.48 -4.45
C CYS A 92 20.62 -10.34 -3.32
N ARG A 93 21.16 -11.55 -3.10
CA ARG A 93 20.67 -12.51 -2.09
C ARG A 93 20.77 -12.00 -0.65
N GLU A 94 21.72 -11.12 -0.37
CA GLU A 94 21.90 -10.52 0.95
C GLU A 94 20.93 -9.37 1.24
N LYS A 95 20.10 -8.96 0.28
CA LYS A 95 19.21 -7.79 0.43
C LYS A 95 17.80 -8.16 0.85
N LEU A 96 17.16 -7.19 1.50
CA LEU A 96 15.76 -7.29 1.90
C LEU A 96 14.85 -7.54 0.69
N ALA A 97 15.13 -6.95 -0.47
CA ALA A 97 14.34 -7.21 -1.68
C ALA A 97 14.37 -8.69 -2.14
N CYS A 98 15.43 -9.46 -1.87
CA CYS A 98 15.41 -10.89 -2.13
C CYS A 98 14.46 -11.62 -1.17
N ALA A 99 14.57 -11.36 0.14
CA ALA A 99 13.72 -12.00 1.14
C ALA A 99 12.23 -11.58 1.04
N GLU A 100 11.96 -10.32 0.73
CA GLU A 100 10.59 -9.79 0.65
C GLU A 100 9.97 -10.00 -0.72
N GLN A 101 10.71 -9.72 -1.81
CA GLN A 101 10.17 -9.61 -3.17
C GLN A 101 10.72 -10.65 -4.16
N GLY A 102 11.62 -11.54 -3.73
CA GLY A 102 12.23 -12.57 -4.59
C GLY A 102 13.25 -12.02 -5.59
N LEU A 103 13.70 -10.76 -5.42
CA LEU A 103 14.68 -10.12 -6.30
C LEU A 103 16.10 -10.56 -5.91
N CYS A 104 16.45 -11.81 -6.23
CA CYS A 104 17.64 -12.49 -5.71
C CYS A 104 18.78 -12.64 -6.72
N ILE A 105 18.57 -12.30 -7.98
CA ILE A 105 19.53 -12.55 -9.07
C ILE A 105 19.91 -11.21 -9.71
N ALA A 106 21.20 -11.01 -10.00
CA ALA A 106 21.65 -9.83 -10.74
C ALA A 106 21.21 -9.98 -12.20
N GLY A 107 20.26 -9.13 -12.62
CA GLY A 107 19.74 -9.08 -13.97
C GLY A 107 20.48 -8.08 -14.85
N GLU A 108 20.04 -8.00 -16.10
CA GLU A 108 20.54 -7.02 -17.06
C GLU A 108 20.27 -5.59 -16.56
N GLY A 109 21.19 -4.67 -16.86
CA GLY A 109 21.12 -3.28 -16.38
C GLY A 109 21.50 -3.10 -14.90
N GLY A 110 22.07 -4.12 -14.25
CA GLY A 110 22.62 -3.98 -12.90
C GLY A 110 21.55 -3.85 -11.81
N VAL A 111 20.42 -4.53 -11.97
CA VAL A 111 19.32 -4.55 -11.01
C VAL A 111 19.07 -5.97 -10.50
N CYS A 112 18.64 -6.10 -9.25
CA CYS A 112 18.20 -7.40 -8.74
C CYS A 112 16.81 -7.75 -9.29
N VAL A 113 16.66 -8.98 -9.77
CA VAL A 113 15.45 -9.52 -10.40
C VAL A 113 15.08 -10.88 -9.80
N ALA A 114 13.81 -11.24 -9.94
CA ALA A 114 13.35 -12.61 -9.78
C ALA A 114 13.57 -13.36 -11.10
N ALA A 115 14.59 -14.24 -11.14
CA ALA A 115 14.93 -14.96 -12.37
C ALA A 115 14.22 -16.32 -12.47
N SER A 116 13.66 -16.81 -11.36
CA SER A 116 13.00 -18.11 -11.29
C SER A 116 11.88 -18.13 -10.25
N ASP A 117 10.92 -19.05 -10.43
CA ASP A 117 9.87 -19.31 -9.43
C ASP A 117 10.45 -19.71 -8.07
N MET A 118 11.66 -20.30 -8.04
CA MET A 118 12.35 -20.62 -6.80
C MET A 118 12.74 -19.36 -6.00
N ASP A 119 13.12 -18.28 -6.68
CA ASP A 119 13.41 -17.01 -6.02
C ASP A 119 12.12 -16.44 -5.40
N CYS A 120 11.00 -16.52 -6.11
CA CYS A 120 9.69 -16.07 -5.65
C CYS A 120 9.13 -16.93 -4.51
N ALA A 121 9.21 -18.25 -4.62
CA ALA A 121 8.67 -19.19 -3.63
C ALA A 121 9.28 -19.02 -2.23
N ARG A 122 10.54 -18.57 -2.16
CA ARG A 122 11.23 -18.29 -0.89
C ARG A 122 10.82 -16.96 -0.26
N ALA A 123 10.37 -16.03 -1.08
CA ALA A 123 10.07 -14.67 -0.69
C ALA A 123 8.74 -14.52 0.05
N ASN A 124 8.64 -13.50 0.90
CA ASN A 124 7.42 -13.22 1.65
C ASN A 124 6.25 -12.80 0.75
N ILE A 125 6.53 -12.16 -0.40
CA ILE A 125 5.49 -11.80 -1.36
C ILE A 125 4.73 -13.03 -1.92
N CYS A 126 5.38 -14.18 -2.10
CA CYS A 126 4.70 -15.42 -2.45
C CYS A 126 3.85 -15.91 -1.27
N LYS A 127 4.43 -15.98 -0.07
CA LYS A 127 3.76 -16.50 1.13
C LYS A 127 2.52 -15.70 1.52
N ASN A 128 2.57 -14.38 1.35
CA ASN A 128 1.54 -13.47 1.83
C ASN A 128 0.57 -13.04 0.73
N GLU A 129 1.05 -12.86 -0.51
CA GLU A 129 0.25 -12.31 -1.61
C GLU A 129 0.01 -13.30 -2.75
N GLY A 130 0.55 -14.52 -2.69
CA GLY A 130 0.40 -15.51 -3.75
C GLY A 130 1.14 -15.13 -5.03
N LYS A 131 2.19 -14.31 -4.94
CA LYS A 131 3.03 -13.94 -6.10
C LYS A 131 4.24 -14.87 -6.18
N CYS A 132 4.00 -16.09 -6.66
CA CYS A 132 4.97 -17.19 -6.57
C CYS A 132 5.69 -17.51 -7.89
N SER A 133 5.31 -16.89 -9.00
CA SER A 133 5.93 -17.11 -10.30
C SER A 133 6.79 -15.93 -10.73
N ALA A 134 7.96 -16.22 -11.33
CA ALA A 134 8.83 -15.22 -11.92
C ALA A 134 8.38 -14.89 -13.34
N LYS A 135 8.10 -13.61 -13.58
CA LYS A 135 7.78 -13.08 -14.91
C LYS A 135 8.36 -11.69 -15.05
N GLU A 136 9.07 -11.43 -16.15
CA GLU A 136 9.68 -10.13 -16.45
C GLU A 136 10.53 -9.57 -15.29
N GLY A 137 11.30 -10.45 -14.65
CA GLY A 137 12.18 -10.11 -13.54
C GLY A 137 11.49 -9.81 -12.21
N LYS A 138 10.18 -10.09 -12.08
CA LYS A 138 9.38 -9.85 -10.86
C LYS A 138 8.60 -11.09 -10.45
N CYS A 139 8.26 -11.14 -9.16
CA CYS A 139 7.34 -12.14 -8.63
C CYS A 139 5.89 -11.67 -8.80
N VAL A 140 5.08 -12.51 -9.43
CA VAL A 140 3.66 -12.27 -9.75
C VAL A 140 2.85 -13.54 -9.56
N ALA A 141 1.53 -13.40 -9.44
CA ALA A 141 0.61 -14.53 -9.52
C ALA A 141 0.36 -14.83 -11.00
N VAL A 142 0.73 -16.02 -11.47
CA VAL A 142 0.48 -16.45 -12.86
C VAL A 142 -0.57 -17.55 -12.90
N PHE A 143 -0.61 -18.38 -11.85
CA PHE A 143 -1.53 -19.50 -11.74
C PHE A 143 -2.43 -19.34 -10.53
N ASP A 144 -3.65 -19.85 -10.61
CA ASP A 144 -4.58 -19.87 -9.48
C ASP A 144 -3.99 -20.56 -8.24
N ASP A 145 -3.14 -21.58 -8.44
CA ASP A 145 -2.49 -22.27 -7.33
C ASP A 145 -1.61 -21.34 -6.48
N ASP A 146 -0.95 -20.36 -7.11
CA ASP A 146 -0.17 -19.35 -6.40
C ASP A 146 -1.07 -18.59 -5.40
N CYS A 147 -2.28 -18.24 -5.85
CA CYS A 147 -3.26 -17.52 -5.05
C CYS A 147 -3.95 -18.39 -4.00
N ARG A 148 -4.33 -19.63 -4.34
CA ARG A 148 -5.02 -20.55 -3.42
C ARG A 148 -4.18 -20.92 -2.21
N ARG A 149 -2.85 -20.96 -2.37
CA ARG A 149 -1.92 -21.23 -1.27
C ARG A 149 -1.68 -20.03 -0.37
N SER A 150 -2.04 -18.82 -0.81
CA SER A 150 -1.86 -17.59 -0.04
C SER A 150 -2.98 -17.36 0.98
N PRO A 151 -2.71 -16.63 2.08
CA PRO A 151 -3.73 -16.17 3.02
C PRO A 151 -4.84 -15.36 2.34
N LEU A 152 -4.54 -14.63 1.25
CA LEU A 152 -5.53 -13.83 0.55
C LEU A 152 -6.74 -14.64 0.08
N CYS A 153 -6.54 -15.90 -0.33
CA CYS A 153 -7.63 -16.77 -0.73
C CYS A 153 -8.56 -17.07 0.46
N ARG A 154 -8.02 -17.57 1.58
CA ARG A 154 -8.82 -17.89 2.77
C ARG A 154 -9.42 -16.65 3.43
N GLU A 155 -8.68 -15.55 3.51
CA GLU A 155 -9.10 -14.36 4.25
C GLU A 155 -10.05 -13.48 3.43
N SER A 156 -9.79 -13.32 2.14
CA SER A 156 -10.47 -12.33 1.29
C SER A 156 -11.14 -12.90 0.03
N GLY A 157 -11.11 -14.22 -0.17
CA GLY A 157 -11.70 -14.88 -1.35
C GLY A 157 -10.90 -14.69 -2.62
N LYS A 158 -9.67 -14.16 -2.54
CA LYS A 158 -8.81 -13.89 -3.69
C LYS A 158 -8.01 -15.13 -4.09
N CYS A 159 -8.69 -16.07 -4.72
CA CYS A 159 -8.19 -17.43 -4.97
C CYS A 159 -7.72 -17.68 -6.42
N ALA A 160 -7.76 -16.69 -7.30
CA ALA A 160 -7.39 -16.86 -8.71
C ALA A 160 -6.36 -15.81 -9.17
N ALA A 161 -5.54 -16.19 -10.15
CA ALA A 161 -4.62 -15.26 -10.79
C ALA A 161 -5.42 -14.33 -11.71
N GLY A 162 -5.31 -13.03 -11.46
CA GLY A 162 -5.95 -11.99 -12.26
C GLY A 162 -4.94 -11.11 -13.00
N ASP A 163 -5.45 -10.04 -13.58
CA ASP A 163 -4.64 -9.10 -14.35
C ASP A 163 -3.52 -8.47 -13.52
N TYR A 164 -2.45 -8.11 -14.21
CA TYR A 164 -1.25 -7.48 -13.62
C TYR A 164 -0.57 -8.34 -12.55
N GLY A 165 -0.76 -9.66 -12.57
CA GLY A 165 -0.03 -10.59 -11.73
C GLY A 165 -0.46 -10.56 -10.26
N ARG A 166 -1.76 -10.35 -10.00
CA ARG A 166 -2.33 -10.22 -8.66
C ARG A 166 -3.41 -11.27 -8.42
N CYS A 167 -3.58 -11.66 -7.16
CA CYS A 167 -4.69 -12.51 -6.77
C CYS A 167 -6.00 -11.72 -6.68
N VAL A 168 -7.06 -12.29 -7.25
CA VAL A 168 -8.41 -11.73 -7.34
C VAL A 168 -9.45 -12.77 -6.93
N ALA A 169 -10.64 -12.30 -6.55
CA ALA A 169 -11.79 -13.18 -6.42
C ALA A 169 -12.36 -13.42 -7.82
N SER A 170 -12.40 -14.67 -8.28
CA SER A 170 -12.95 -15.01 -9.60
C SER A 170 -14.34 -15.64 -9.52
N SER A 171 -14.82 -15.94 -8.31
CA SER A 171 -16.13 -16.53 -8.12
C SER A 171 -16.76 -16.15 -6.78
N THR A 172 -18.09 -16.10 -6.76
CA THR A 172 -18.87 -15.96 -5.52
C THR A 172 -18.61 -17.13 -4.54
N MET A 173 -18.21 -18.30 -5.05
CA MET A 173 -17.86 -19.45 -4.21
C MET A 173 -16.59 -19.18 -3.40
N ASP A 174 -15.58 -18.56 -3.98
CA ASP A 174 -14.36 -18.16 -3.27
C ASP A 174 -14.67 -17.10 -2.19
N CYS A 175 -15.52 -16.13 -2.52
CA CYS A 175 -15.99 -15.14 -1.56
C CYS A 175 -16.74 -15.79 -0.39
N ARG A 176 -17.67 -16.72 -0.65
CA ARG A 176 -18.41 -17.43 0.41
C ARG A 176 -17.53 -18.30 1.30
N ALA A 177 -16.48 -18.90 0.74
CA ALA A 177 -15.52 -19.70 1.50
C ALA A 177 -14.59 -18.85 2.38
N SER A 178 -14.55 -17.53 2.17
CA SER A 178 -13.60 -16.63 2.82
C SER A 178 -14.01 -16.16 4.22
N GLU A 179 -13.02 -15.75 5.01
CA GLU A 179 -13.29 -15.13 6.31
C GLU A 179 -14.01 -13.78 6.21
N ILE A 180 -13.74 -13.00 5.15
CA ILE A 180 -14.35 -11.68 4.97
C ILE A 180 -15.86 -11.79 4.75
N CYS A 181 -16.33 -12.82 4.05
CA CYS A 181 -17.75 -13.13 3.98
C CYS A 181 -18.34 -13.42 5.36
N ARG A 182 -17.78 -14.39 6.09
CA ARG A 182 -18.28 -14.77 7.42
C ARG A 182 -18.29 -13.61 8.43
N LYS A 183 -17.26 -12.75 8.40
CA LYS A 183 -17.08 -11.67 9.39
C LYS A 183 -17.78 -10.37 8.99
N ARG A 184 -17.89 -10.07 7.70
CA ARG A 184 -18.30 -8.75 7.20
C ARG A 184 -19.44 -8.80 6.16
N GLY A 185 -19.88 -9.97 5.73
CA GLY A 185 -20.93 -10.12 4.71
C GLY A 185 -20.46 -9.87 3.27
N LEU A 186 -19.15 -9.85 3.01
CA LEU A 186 -18.60 -9.66 1.66
C LEU A 186 -18.54 -11.03 0.97
N CYS A 187 -19.69 -11.50 0.50
CA CYS A 187 -19.86 -12.89 0.08
C CYS A 187 -20.06 -13.06 -1.43
N THR A 188 -20.23 -11.96 -2.18
CA THR A 188 -20.53 -11.99 -3.60
C THR A 188 -19.35 -11.46 -4.41
N GLU A 189 -18.98 -12.13 -5.49
CA GLU A 189 -17.90 -11.65 -6.36
C GLU A 189 -18.37 -10.48 -7.23
N SER A 190 -17.50 -9.47 -7.35
CA SER A 190 -17.70 -8.28 -8.16
C SER A 190 -16.33 -7.71 -8.54
N HIS A 191 -16.05 -7.70 -9.86
CA HIS A 191 -14.85 -7.10 -10.46
C HIS A 191 -13.52 -7.53 -9.80
N GLY A 192 -13.36 -8.81 -9.49
CA GLY A 192 -12.13 -9.33 -8.90
C GLY A 192 -12.05 -9.17 -7.38
N THR A 193 -13.14 -8.75 -6.74
CA THR A 193 -13.24 -8.53 -5.29
C THR A 193 -14.50 -9.13 -4.70
N CYS A 194 -14.52 -9.31 -3.38
CA CYS A 194 -15.71 -9.74 -2.67
C CYS A 194 -16.43 -8.54 -2.09
N GLU A 195 -17.70 -8.40 -2.46
CA GLU A 195 -18.59 -7.32 -2.08
C GLU A 195 -19.83 -7.89 -1.38
N ALA A 196 -20.47 -7.06 -0.57
CA ALA A 196 -21.72 -7.41 0.08
C ALA A 196 -22.92 -7.09 -0.81
N GLN A 197 -23.90 -7.99 -0.81
CA GLN A 197 -25.27 -7.75 -1.27
C GLN A 197 -26.22 -7.68 -0.06
N ASP A 198 -27.45 -7.19 -0.26
CA ASP A 198 -28.41 -7.00 0.85
C ASP A 198 -28.71 -8.29 1.62
N ASN A 199 -28.79 -9.43 0.92
CA ASN A 199 -28.95 -10.73 1.55
C ASN A 199 -27.73 -11.13 2.38
N ASP A 200 -26.52 -10.88 1.86
CA ASP A 200 -25.28 -11.17 2.57
C ASP A 200 -25.19 -10.37 3.89
N CYS A 201 -25.66 -9.12 3.89
CA CYS A 201 -25.64 -8.27 5.07
C CYS A 201 -26.60 -8.71 6.16
N LYS A 202 -27.82 -9.14 5.79
CA LYS A 202 -28.87 -9.56 6.73
C LYS A 202 -28.45 -10.77 7.58
N ASP A 203 -27.62 -11.64 7.03
CA ASP A 203 -27.15 -12.84 7.73
C ASP A 203 -26.02 -12.56 8.73
N THR A 204 -25.41 -11.37 8.68
CA THR A 204 -24.27 -11.02 9.54
C THR A 204 -24.67 -10.76 10.99
N ALA A 205 -23.75 -11.05 11.92
CA ALA A 205 -23.91 -10.67 13.32
C ALA A 205 -23.97 -9.15 13.50
N ILE A 206 -23.28 -8.37 12.64
CA ILE A 206 -23.24 -6.91 12.75
C ILE A 206 -24.57 -6.26 12.33
N CYS A 207 -25.30 -6.84 11.37
CA CYS A 207 -26.69 -6.47 11.10
C CYS A 207 -27.55 -6.65 12.35
N LYS A 208 -27.59 -7.86 12.93
CA LYS A 208 -28.42 -8.15 14.12
C LYS A 208 -28.05 -7.30 15.34
N GLN A 209 -26.78 -6.95 15.51
CA GLN A 209 -26.32 -6.20 16.68
C GLN A 209 -26.43 -4.68 16.52
N ARG A 210 -26.17 -4.15 15.32
CA ARG A 210 -25.95 -2.71 15.09
C ARG A 210 -26.75 -2.13 13.93
N GLY A 211 -27.52 -2.94 13.20
CA GLY A 211 -28.34 -2.51 12.08
C GLY A 211 -27.58 -2.34 10.76
N MET A 212 -26.38 -2.88 10.61
CA MET A 212 -25.67 -2.82 9.32
C MET A 212 -26.21 -3.89 8.36
N CYS A 213 -27.43 -3.71 7.87
CA CYS A 213 -28.20 -4.73 7.15
C CYS A 213 -28.37 -4.46 5.65
N THR A 214 -27.97 -3.28 5.17
CA THR A 214 -28.10 -2.88 3.76
C THR A 214 -26.73 -2.83 3.09
N ALA A 215 -26.60 -3.32 1.86
CA ALA A 215 -25.39 -3.20 1.06
C ALA A 215 -25.32 -1.83 0.39
N VAL A 216 -24.28 -1.07 0.72
CA VAL A 216 -24.02 0.26 0.16
C VAL A 216 -22.57 0.29 -0.33
N HIS A 217 -22.40 0.44 -1.65
CA HIS A 217 -21.08 0.38 -2.32
C HIS A 217 -20.29 -0.88 -1.94
N GLY A 218 -20.93 -2.05 -2.04
CA GLY A 218 -20.30 -3.35 -1.77
C GLY A 218 -19.97 -3.63 -0.31
N SER A 219 -20.53 -2.86 0.65
CA SER A 219 -20.28 -3.03 2.09
C SER A 219 -21.58 -2.93 2.90
N CYS A 220 -21.69 -3.72 3.96
CA CYS A 220 -22.83 -3.64 4.88
C CYS A 220 -22.81 -2.36 5.70
N ARG A 221 -23.88 -1.58 5.60
CA ARG A 221 -24.07 -0.30 6.30
C ARG A 221 -25.50 -0.19 6.83
N ILE A 222 -25.70 0.78 7.72
CA ILE A 222 -27.02 1.24 8.12
C ILE A 222 -27.46 2.24 7.06
N ASN A 223 -28.62 2.04 6.46
CA ASN A 223 -29.16 2.92 5.42
C ASN A 223 -30.62 3.34 5.66
N SER A 224 -31.29 2.82 6.70
CA SER A 224 -32.67 3.21 7.03
C SER A 224 -33.04 3.02 8.50
N ASP A 225 -34.18 3.55 8.92
CA ASP A 225 -34.71 3.31 10.27
C ASP A 225 -35.04 1.81 10.48
N GLU A 226 -35.46 1.09 9.43
CA GLU A 226 -35.74 -0.35 9.48
C GLU A 226 -34.50 -1.17 9.86
N ASP A 227 -33.35 -0.81 9.29
CA ASP A 227 -32.05 -1.40 9.63
C ASP A 227 -31.77 -1.28 11.15
N CYS A 228 -32.09 -0.14 11.74
CA CYS A 228 -31.91 0.10 13.17
C CYS A 228 -32.97 -0.60 14.03
N ALA A 229 -34.22 -0.65 13.58
CA ALA A 229 -35.35 -1.19 14.33
C ALA A 229 -35.16 -2.67 14.70
N GLU A 230 -34.60 -3.47 13.80
CA GLU A 230 -34.38 -4.90 14.01
C GLU A 230 -33.14 -5.21 14.88
N ALA A 231 -32.27 -4.22 15.09
CA ALA A 231 -31.03 -4.38 15.81
C ALA A 231 -31.23 -4.54 17.33
N VAL A 232 -30.37 -5.33 17.97
CA VAL A 232 -30.30 -5.43 19.43
C VAL A 232 -30.09 -4.06 20.08
N SER A 233 -29.37 -3.13 19.42
CA SER A 233 -29.21 -1.75 19.90
C SER A 233 -30.53 -0.98 20.01
N CYS A 234 -31.51 -1.22 19.13
CA CYS A 234 -32.83 -0.62 19.26
C CYS A 234 -33.57 -1.17 20.47
N ARG A 235 -33.73 -2.50 20.58
CA ARG A 235 -34.44 -3.14 21.71
C ARG A 235 -33.78 -2.86 23.06
N SER A 236 -32.45 -2.88 23.14
CA SER A 236 -31.74 -2.72 24.41
C SER A 236 -31.54 -1.26 24.81
N LYS A 237 -31.30 -0.36 23.85
CA LYS A 237 -30.84 1.01 24.12
C LYS A 237 -31.70 2.12 23.50
N GLY A 238 -32.75 1.78 22.78
CA GLY A 238 -33.62 2.74 22.08
C GLY A 238 -32.96 3.40 20.88
N LEU A 239 -31.92 2.78 20.31
CA LEU A 239 -31.23 3.29 19.11
C LEU A 239 -31.92 2.75 17.86
N CYS A 240 -33.11 3.29 17.54
CA CYS A 240 -34.00 2.75 16.51
C CYS A 240 -34.10 3.60 15.24
N SER A 241 -33.47 4.78 15.19
CA SER A 241 -33.48 5.65 14.01
C SER A 241 -32.10 5.80 13.39
N GLU A 242 -32.01 5.72 12.07
CA GLU A 242 -30.82 6.02 11.28
C GLU A 242 -30.61 7.51 11.19
N ARG A 243 -29.40 7.97 11.49
CA ARG A 243 -28.97 9.35 11.26
C ARG A 243 -27.48 9.36 10.94
N GLY A 244 -27.13 9.67 9.69
CA GLY A 244 -25.73 9.82 9.26
C GLY A 244 -24.93 8.51 9.33
N GLY A 245 -25.55 7.39 8.96
CA GLY A 245 -24.97 6.05 8.96
C GLY A 245 -24.87 5.41 10.35
N ARG A 246 -25.69 5.87 11.32
CA ARG A 246 -25.65 5.40 12.71
C ARG A 246 -27.06 5.25 13.29
N CYS A 247 -27.27 4.20 14.06
CA CYS A 247 -28.48 4.06 14.86
C CYS A 247 -28.42 4.92 16.12
N MET A 248 -29.43 5.76 16.29
CA MET A 248 -29.57 6.74 17.35
C MET A 248 -31.00 6.72 17.92
N ALA A 249 -31.19 7.27 19.11
CA ALA A 249 -32.54 7.58 19.61
C ALA A 249 -33.03 8.84 18.89
N GLY A 250 -33.92 8.68 17.91
CA GLY A 250 -34.50 9.77 17.15
C GLY A 250 -35.74 10.37 17.81
N SER A 251 -36.40 9.61 18.68
CA SER A 251 -37.59 10.02 19.41
C SER A 251 -37.69 9.38 20.79
N ASP A 252 -38.46 10.00 21.70
CA ASP A 252 -38.83 9.36 22.96
C ASP A 252 -39.52 8.00 22.75
N GLY A 253 -40.20 7.82 21.62
CA GLY A 253 -40.84 6.56 21.25
C GLY A 253 -39.83 5.42 21.13
N ASP A 254 -38.63 5.70 20.63
CA ASP A 254 -37.54 4.72 20.53
C ASP A 254 -37.06 4.32 21.94
N CYS A 255 -36.91 5.31 22.82
CA CYS A 255 -36.45 5.11 24.18
C CYS A 255 -37.47 4.36 25.03
N ARG A 256 -38.75 4.71 24.95
CA ARG A 256 -39.83 4.08 25.73
C ARG A 256 -40.00 2.59 25.45
N LYS A 257 -39.66 2.14 24.24
CA LYS A 257 -39.72 0.73 23.85
C LYS A 257 -38.47 -0.07 24.27
N SER A 258 -37.48 0.58 24.87
CA SER A 258 -36.19 -0.04 25.18
C SER A 258 -36.09 -0.60 26.59
N LEU A 259 -35.26 -1.63 26.76
CA LEU A 259 -34.91 -2.17 28.08
C LEU A 259 -34.26 -1.13 29.01
N LEU A 260 -33.59 -0.10 28.45
CA LEU A 260 -33.05 1.02 29.24
C LEU A 260 -34.16 1.85 29.90
N CYS A 261 -35.27 2.08 29.22
CA CYS A 261 -36.42 2.74 29.82
C CYS A 261 -37.04 1.86 30.90
N GLU A 262 -37.31 0.59 30.58
CA GLU A 262 -37.94 -0.37 31.51
C GLU A 262 -37.13 -0.54 32.81
N LYS A 263 -35.81 -0.68 32.71
CA LYS A 263 -34.95 -1.01 33.86
C LYS A 263 -34.38 0.21 34.58
N ASN A 264 -34.09 1.28 33.85
CA ASN A 264 -33.31 2.41 34.37
C ASN A 264 -34.07 3.74 34.36
N GLY A 265 -35.27 3.77 33.78
CA GLY A 265 -36.10 4.96 33.61
C GLY A 265 -35.62 5.89 32.49
N TRP A 266 -34.75 5.42 31.58
CA TRP A 266 -34.18 6.25 30.50
C TRP A 266 -35.14 6.28 29.30
N CYS A 267 -36.21 7.07 29.41
CA CYS A 267 -37.36 7.02 28.51
C CYS A 267 -37.47 8.23 27.55
N ARG A 268 -36.55 9.20 27.61
CA ARG A 268 -36.55 10.40 26.75
C ARG A 268 -35.37 10.39 25.80
N ALA A 269 -35.55 10.84 24.56
CA ALA A 269 -34.46 10.96 23.60
C ALA A 269 -33.79 12.34 23.69
N GLU A 270 -32.47 12.35 23.83
CA GLU A 270 -31.66 13.56 23.83
C GLU A 270 -30.32 13.31 23.14
N LYS A 271 -29.96 14.16 22.15
CA LYS A 271 -28.69 14.09 21.40
C LYS A 271 -28.36 12.67 20.89
N GLY A 272 -29.38 11.97 20.38
CA GLY A 272 -29.24 10.63 19.81
C GLY A 272 -29.12 9.50 20.83
N ARG A 273 -29.39 9.74 22.12
CA ARG A 273 -29.32 8.74 23.20
C ARG A 273 -30.57 8.81 24.07
N CYS A 274 -30.85 7.73 24.77
CA CYS A 274 -31.88 7.72 25.81
C CYS A 274 -31.35 8.28 27.12
N VAL A 275 -32.16 9.10 27.80
CA VAL A 275 -31.89 9.73 29.09
C VAL A 275 -33.13 9.61 30.00
N ARG A 276 -32.96 9.83 31.30
CA ARG A 276 -34.07 9.87 32.28
C ARG A 276 -34.99 11.05 32.04
#